data_AF-A0A522DM88-F1
#
_entry.id   AF-A0A522DM88-F1
#
_cell.length_a   1.000
_cell.length_b   1.000
_cell.length_c   1.000
_cell.angle_alpha   90.00
_cell.angle_beta   90.00
_cell.angle_gamma   90.00
#
_symmetry.space_group_name_H-M   'P 1'
#
loop_
_entity.id
_entity.type
_entity.pdbx_description
1 polymer ?
#
loop_
_entity_poly.entity_id
_entity_poly.type
_entity_poly.pdbx_seq_one_letter_code
_entity_poly.pdbx_strand_id
1 'polypeptide(L)'
;VAKLMNQTCYGWNIHNTPENILKELDGRIQLKWLLEAYKQFPEKDSFFLKPKKENASPQEYFFNKLAGSDKLMQQIKDGKSEKEIRKSWEADLIKFKVIRKKYLLYEDFE
;
A
#
# COMPACT_ATOMS: atom_id res chain seq x y z
N VAL A 1 11.84 11.72 -17.51
CA VAL A 1 13.02 10.86 -17.28
C VAL A 1 12.75 10.02 -16.04
N ALA A 2 12.96 8.70 -16.09
CA ALA A 2 12.75 7.83 -14.94
C ALA A 2 13.79 8.10 -13.84
N LYS A 3 13.42 7.91 -12.55
CA LYS A 3 14.26 8.28 -11.39
C LYS A 3 15.67 7.66 -11.41
N LEU A 4 15.79 6.43 -11.90
CA LEU A 4 17.04 5.64 -11.91
C LEU A 4 17.47 5.27 -13.34
N MET A 5 17.25 6.17 -14.30
CA MET A 5 17.65 5.93 -15.69
C MET A 5 19.16 5.62 -15.77
N ASN A 6 19.53 4.56 -16.52
CA ASN A 6 20.89 4.05 -16.69
C ASN A 6 21.57 3.55 -15.40
N GLN A 7 20.80 3.20 -14.37
CA GLN A 7 21.32 2.60 -13.14
C GLN A 7 20.84 1.16 -12.98
N THR A 8 21.72 0.28 -12.49
CA THR A 8 21.34 -1.11 -12.18
C THR A 8 20.41 -1.12 -10.97
N CYS A 9 19.23 -1.70 -11.13
CA CYS A 9 18.21 -1.80 -10.09
C CYS A 9 17.99 -3.27 -9.72
N TYR A 10 17.86 -3.54 -8.43
CA TYR A 10 17.55 -4.87 -7.90
C TYR A 10 16.10 -4.90 -7.41
N GLY A 11 15.44 -6.05 -7.58
CA GLY A 11 14.07 -6.23 -7.17
C GLY A 11 13.55 -7.62 -7.51
N TRP A 12 12.22 -7.75 -7.49
CA TRP A 12 11.55 -9.01 -7.79
C TRP A 12 10.89 -8.95 -9.16
N ASN A 13 11.07 -10.01 -9.94
CA ASN A 13 10.25 -10.22 -11.12
C ASN A 13 8.90 -10.78 -10.69
N ILE A 14 7.86 -9.96 -10.76
CA ILE A 14 6.48 -10.34 -10.43
C ILE A 14 5.64 -10.61 -11.69
N HIS A 15 6.28 -10.74 -12.86
CA HIS A 15 5.60 -11.09 -14.09
C HIS A 15 5.30 -12.59 -14.12
N ASN A 16 4.05 -12.94 -14.40
CA ASN A 16 3.57 -14.32 -14.56
C ASN A 16 2.32 -14.32 -15.47
N THR A 17 1.76 -15.48 -15.77
CA THR A 17 0.47 -15.55 -16.48
C THR A 17 -0.66 -14.94 -15.64
N PRO A 18 -1.73 -14.43 -16.26
CA PRO A 18 -2.86 -13.86 -15.53
C PRO A 18 -3.43 -14.80 -14.46
N GLU A 19 -3.53 -16.11 -14.74
CA GLU A 19 -4.08 -17.10 -13.82
C GLU A 19 -3.21 -17.27 -12.57
N ASN A 20 -1.89 -17.26 -12.74
CA ASN A 20 -0.95 -17.39 -11.64
C ASN A 20 -0.90 -16.11 -10.80
N ILE A 21 -0.89 -14.94 -11.45
CA ILE A 21 -0.96 -13.65 -10.73
C ILE A 21 -2.24 -13.55 -9.90
N LEU A 22 -3.41 -13.91 -10.46
CA LEU A 22 -4.67 -13.86 -9.70
C LEU A 22 -4.63 -14.75 -8.45
N LYS A 23 -4.04 -15.94 -8.55
CA LYS A 23 -3.82 -16.83 -7.39
C LYS A 23 -2.85 -16.22 -6.37
N GLU A 24 -1.76 -15.60 -6.81
CA GLU A 24 -0.80 -14.94 -5.92
C GLU A 24 -1.37 -13.70 -5.23
N LEU A 25 -2.24 -12.95 -5.92
CA LEU A 25 -2.88 -11.76 -5.38
C LEU A 25 -3.93 -12.10 -4.31
N ASP A 26 -4.60 -13.24 -4.44
CA ASP A 26 -5.65 -13.72 -3.51
C ASP A 26 -6.66 -12.62 -3.17
N GLY A 27 -7.09 -11.85 -4.19
CA GLY A 27 -8.08 -10.77 -4.06
C GLY A 27 -7.65 -9.60 -3.16
N ARG A 28 -6.37 -9.47 -2.82
CA ARG A 28 -5.87 -8.49 -1.83
C ARG A 28 -4.74 -7.63 -2.38
N ILE A 29 -4.67 -6.40 -1.87
CA ILE A 29 -3.49 -5.53 -2.04
C ILE A 29 -2.27 -6.25 -1.45
N GLN A 30 -1.21 -6.41 -2.25
CA GLN A 30 0.01 -7.11 -1.82
C GLN A 30 0.93 -6.20 -1.02
N LEU A 31 0.72 -6.13 0.30
CA LEU A 31 1.54 -5.32 1.20
C LEU A 31 2.97 -5.84 1.34
N LYS A 32 3.20 -7.15 1.16
CA LYS A 32 4.52 -7.79 1.23
C LYS A 32 5.60 -7.03 0.46
N TRP A 33 5.32 -6.57 -0.75
CA TRP A 33 6.30 -5.89 -1.59
C TRP A 33 6.65 -4.50 -1.05
N LEU A 34 5.67 -3.77 -0.52
CA LEU A 34 5.88 -2.46 0.08
C LEU A 34 6.67 -2.58 1.39
N LEU A 35 6.33 -3.57 2.21
CA LEU A 35 7.01 -3.85 3.48
C LEU A 35 8.46 -4.29 3.25
N GLU A 36 8.69 -5.22 2.33
CA GLU A 36 10.04 -5.68 1.99
C GLU A 36 10.87 -4.57 1.34
N ALA A 37 10.29 -3.78 0.43
CA ALA A 37 10.98 -2.62 -0.13
C ALA A 37 11.37 -1.61 0.96
N TYR A 38 10.46 -1.28 1.89
CA TYR A 38 10.78 -0.40 3.01
C TYR A 38 11.88 -0.99 3.88
N LYS A 39 11.80 -2.28 4.21
CA LYS A 39 12.79 -2.99 5.03
C LYS A 39 14.18 -3.01 4.40
N GLN A 40 14.29 -3.20 3.09
CA GLN A 40 15.57 -3.27 2.38
C GLN A 40 16.14 -1.89 2.01
N PHE A 41 15.30 -0.85 1.95
CA PHE A 41 15.78 0.48 1.59
C PHE A 41 16.68 1.07 2.70
N PRO A 42 17.95 1.43 2.42
CA PRO A 42 18.89 1.84 3.47
C PRO A 42 18.50 3.18 4.12
N GLU A 43 18.05 4.14 3.33
CA GLU A 43 17.71 5.50 3.80
C GLU A 43 16.23 5.61 4.19
N LYS A 44 15.83 5.08 5.35
CA LYS A 44 14.41 5.03 5.79
C LYS A 44 13.68 6.37 5.69
N ASP A 45 14.37 7.47 5.99
CA ASP A 45 13.81 8.82 5.97
C ASP A 45 13.51 9.35 4.56
N SER A 46 14.13 8.76 3.54
CA SER A 46 13.97 9.12 2.13
C SER A 46 13.02 8.17 1.37
N PHE A 47 12.56 7.09 2.01
CA PHE A 47 11.68 6.11 1.36
C PHE A 47 10.34 6.73 0.96
N PHE A 48 9.70 7.45 1.88
CA PHE A 48 8.49 8.21 1.59
C PHE A 48 8.86 9.62 1.14
N LEU A 49 8.48 9.97 -0.09
CA LEU A 49 8.81 11.28 -0.66
C LEU A 49 8.26 12.41 0.20
N LYS A 50 9.16 13.26 0.69
CA LYS A 50 8.82 14.44 1.49
C LYS A 50 8.14 15.48 0.61
N PRO A 51 7.13 16.19 1.12
CA PRO A 51 6.56 17.36 0.46
C PRO A 51 7.62 18.48 0.33
N LYS A 52 7.45 19.36 -0.67
CA LYS A 52 8.39 20.46 -0.95
C LYS A 52 8.32 21.61 0.06
N LYS A 53 7.26 21.66 0.86
CA LYS A 53 6.99 22.72 1.82
C LYS A 53 7.67 22.40 3.15
N GLU A 54 8.27 23.40 3.79
CA GLU A 54 8.75 23.31 5.16
C GLU A 54 7.58 23.14 6.14
N ASN A 55 7.79 22.38 7.24
CA ASN A 55 6.78 22.11 8.27
C ASN A 55 5.47 21.53 7.71
N ALA A 56 5.58 20.65 6.73
CA ALA A 56 4.42 20.02 6.12
C ALA A 56 3.69 19.07 7.07
N SER A 57 2.37 19.09 7.00
CA SER A 57 1.48 18.16 7.68
C SER A 57 1.59 16.73 7.09
N PRO A 58 1.21 15.68 7.83
CA PRO A 58 1.20 14.31 7.31
C PRO A 58 0.40 14.16 6.00
N GLN A 59 -0.69 14.90 5.82
CA GLN A 59 -1.56 14.83 4.64
C GLN A 59 -0.91 15.39 3.37
N GLU A 60 0.18 16.17 3.51
CA GLU A 60 0.90 16.72 2.36
C GLU A 60 1.86 15.70 1.73
N TYR A 61 2.19 14.61 2.43
CA TYR A 61 2.90 13.48 1.83
C TYR A 61 2.02 12.83 0.76
N PHE A 62 2.54 12.76 -0.46
CA PHE A 62 1.78 12.18 -1.58
C PHE A 62 1.41 10.73 -1.34
N PHE A 63 2.25 9.96 -0.63
CA PHE A 63 1.93 8.60 -0.21
C PHE A 63 0.66 8.53 0.64
N ASN A 64 0.49 9.44 1.60
CA ASN A 64 -0.70 9.47 2.47
C ASN A 64 -1.96 9.87 1.69
N LYS A 65 -1.83 10.70 0.65
CA LYS A 65 -2.93 11.00 -0.27
C LYS A 65 -3.39 9.76 -1.05
N LEU A 66 -2.46 8.93 -1.50
CA LEU A 66 -2.76 7.67 -2.18
C LEU A 66 -3.35 6.62 -1.21
N ALA A 67 -2.79 6.54 0.01
CA ALA A 67 -3.24 5.60 1.04
C ALA A 67 -4.56 6.02 1.72
N GLY A 68 -5.01 7.26 1.53
CA GLY A 68 -6.21 7.82 2.14
C GLY A 68 -6.06 8.24 3.61
N SER A 69 -4.90 8.01 4.24
CA SER A 69 -4.56 8.48 5.58
C SER A 69 -3.05 8.36 5.84
N ASP A 70 -2.58 8.87 6.98
CA ASP A 70 -1.20 8.73 7.45
C ASP A 70 -0.92 7.41 8.19
N LYS A 71 -1.97 6.65 8.54
CA LYS A 71 -1.86 5.42 9.33
C LYS A 71 -0.97 4.37 8.70
N LEU A 72 -1.12 4.11 7.40
CA LEU A 72 -0.34 3.06 6.74
C LEU A 72 1.16 3.39 6.75
N MET A 73 1.52 4.65 6.47
CA MET A 73 2.92 5.07 6.52
C MET A 73 3.49 4.88 7.92
N GLN A 74 2.75 5.27 8.96
CA GLN A 74 3.19 5.10 10.36
C GLN A 74 3.34 3.63 10.72
N GLN A 75 2.36 2.78 10.40
CA GLN A 75 2.44 1.34 10.66
C GLN A 75 3.66 0.69 10.00
N ILE A 76 4.02 1.10 8.79
CA ILE A 76 5.23 0.61 8.10
C ILE A 76 6.50 1.04 8.85
N LYS A 77 6.57 2.31 9.29
CA LYS A 77 7.70 2.84 10.07
C LYS A 77 7.82 2.16 11.44
N ASP A 78 6.70 1.86 12.07
CA ASP A 78 6.61 1.17 13.37
C ASP A 78 6.89 -0.34 13.25
N GLY A 79 7.17 -0.86 12.05
CA GLY A 79 7.47 -2.27 11.83
C GLY A 79 6.28 -3.21 12.05
N LYS A 80 5.05 -2.73 11.88
CA LYS A 80 3.84 -3.55 12.01
C LYS A 80 3.81 -4.66 10.97
N SER A 81 3.40 -5.85 11.40
CA SER A 81 3.20 -6.98 10.51
C SER A 81 2.02 -6.72 9.56
N GLU A 82 2.02 -7.39 8.40
CA GLU A 82 0.91 -7.31 7.45
C GLU A 82 -0.44 -7.67 8.10
N LYS A 83 -0.43 -8.64 9.03
CA LYS A 83 -1.62 -9.03 9.80
C LYS A 83 -2.15 -7.88 10.66
N GLU A 84 -1.27 -7.17 11.38
CA GLU A 84 -1.67 -6.02 12.19
C GLU A 84 -2.20 -4.86 11.33
N ILE A 85 -1.56 -4.58 10.20
CA ILE A 85 -2.01 -3.55 9.25
C ILE A 85 -3.40 -3.88 8.72
N ARG A 86 -3.62 -5.10 8.25
CA ARG A 86 -4.94 -5.53 7.73
C ARG A 86 -6.02 -5.50 8.82
N LYS A 87 -5.69 -5.95 10.03
CA LYS A 87 -6.61 -5.89 11.18
C LYS A 87 -7.07 -4.45 11.46
N SER A 88 -6.21 -3.46 11.26
CA SER A 88 -6.57 -2.06 11.44
C SER A 88 -7.61 -1.54 10.42
N TRP A 89 -7.79 -2.22 9.29
CA TRP A 89 -8.74 -1.84 8.24
C TRP A 89 -10.10 -2.53 8.39
N GLU A 90 -10.17 -3.65 9.12
CA GLU A 90 -11.34 -4.52 9.20
C GLU A 90 -12.61 -3.77 9.59
N ALA A 91 -12.54 -2.92 10.62
CA ALA A 91 -13.70 -2.20 11.12
C ALA A 91 -14.33 -1.27 10.07
N ASP A 92 -13.50 -0.55 9.30
CA ASP A 92 -13.99 0.38 8.29
C ASP A 92 -14.40 -0.34 7.00
N LEU A 93 -13.76 -1.48 6.67
CA LEU A 93 -14.19 -2.36 5.59
C LEU A 93 -15.58 -2.96 5.87
N ILE A 94 -15.84 -3.42 7.11
CA ILE A 94 -17.15 -3.93 7.52
C ILE A 94 -18.23 -2.86 7.36
N LYS A 95 -17.97 -1.63 7.83
CA LYS A 95 -18.90 -0.50 7.65
C LYS A 95 -19.14 -0.19 6.17
N PHE A 96 -18.08 -0.16 5.36
CA PHE A 96 -18.19 0.12 3.93
C PHE A 96 -19.00 -0.94 3.20
N LYS A 97 -18.82 -2.23 3.51
CA LYS A 97 -19.61 -3.33 2.93
C LYS A 97 -21.11 -3.13 3.16
N VAL A 98 -21.52 -2.69 4.36
CA VAL A 98 -22.94 -2.37 4.65
C VAL A 98 -23.46 -1.22 3.79
N ILE A 99 -22.65 -0.16 3.59
CA ILE A 99 -23.02 0.97 2.72
C ILE A 99 -23.11 0.52 1.26
N ARG A 100 -22.11 -0.25 0.79
CA ARG A 100 -22.00 -0.74 -0.60
C ARG A 100 -23.23 -1.53 -1.04
N LYS A 101 -23.80 -2.36 -0.15
CA LYS A 101 -24.97 -3.22 -0.44
C LYS A 101 -26.16 -2.47 -1.03
N LYS A 102 -26.35 -1.20 -0.66
CA LYS A 102 -27.47 -0.37 -1.17
C LYS A 102 -27.35 0.00 -2.65
N TYR A 103 -26.17 -0.16 -3.23
CA TYR A 103 -25.82 0.35 -4.55
C TYR A 103 -25.33 -0.75 -5.51
N LEU A 104 -25.49 -2.02 -5.15
CA LEU A 104 -25.09 -3.14 -5.99
C LEU A 104 -26.07 -3.33 -7.16
N LEU A 105 -25.53 -3.44 -8.37
CA LEU A 105 -26.29 -3.76 -9.60
C LEU A 105 -26.15 -5.24 -10.01
N TYR A 106 -25.25 -5.97 -9.35
CA TYR A 106 -25.00 -7.39 -9.53
C TYR A 106 -25.07 -8.07 -8.17
N GLU A 107 -25.25 -9.39 -8.18
CA GLU A 107 -25.24 -10.20 -6.96
C GLU A 107 -23.97 -9.94 -6.14
N ASP A 108 -24.13 -9.85 -4.81
CA ASP A 108 -23.01 -9.62 -3.91
C ASP A 108 -22.13 -10.87 -3.87
N PHE A 109 -20.83 -10.69 -3.80
CA PHE A 109 -19.85 -11.78 -3.81
C PHE A 109 -19.47 -12.27 -2.39
N GLU A 110 -20.24 -11.86 -1.39
CA GLU A 110 -20.06 -12.20 0.03
C GLU A 110 -21.13 -13.16 0.54
#